data_AF-A0A6J8E457-F1
#
_entry.id   AF-A0A6J8E457-F1
#
_cell.length_a   1.000
_cell.length_b   1.000
_cell.length_c   1.000
_cell.angle_alpha   90.00
_cell.angle_beta   90.00
_cell.angle_gamma   90.00
#
_symmetry.space_group_name_H-M   'P 1'
#
loop_
_entity.id
_entity.type
_entity.pdbx_description
1 polymer ?
#
loop_
_entity_poly.entity_id
_entity_poly.type
_entity_poly.pdbx_seq_one_letter_code
_entity_poly.pdbx_strand_id
1 'polypeptide(L)'
;MKSSDVDLMYIDTRFQVYESETEAVENGKVMVIMDTENIPPCFTQLYLSKDSKVTGRFATEVFQEKGSKIIFSSELYKLFLLNYVAKPVAPFFSKIHDSCISDYNDLFDLAFCLKSGNWISQAQQWIHRSRTSWPSPGNISKIVECGVLFRPNWLQRVRQ
;
A
#
# COMPACT_ATOMS: atom_id res chain seq x y z
N MET A 1 -30.40 4.65 1.96
CA MET A 1 -28.95 4.60 2.21
C MET A 1 -28.28 5.04 0.92
N LYS A 2 -27.65 6.22 0.89
CA LYS A 2 -26.70 6.57 -0.16
C LYS A 2 -25.35 6.14 0.39
N SER A 3 -24.84 5.01 -0.09
CA SER A 3 -23.42 4.70 0.06
C SER A 3 -22.65 5.65 -0.86
N SER A 4 -21.40 5.95 -0.52
CA SER A 4 -20.51 6.64 -1.45
C SER A 4 -20.38 5.79 -2.72
N ASP A 5 -20.51 6.42 -3.89
CA ASP A 5 -20.37 5.75 -5.20
C ASP A 5 -18.96 5.99 -5.80
N VAL A 6 -18.10 6.75 -5.10
CA VAL A 6 -16.79 7.19 -5.60
C VAL A 6 -15.68 6.72 -4.66
N ASP A 7 -14.89 5.77 -5.13
CA ASP A 7 -13.65 5.34 -4.48
C ASP A 7 -12.46 6.17 -4.99
N LEU A 8 -11.78 6.87 -4.10
CA LEU A 8 -10.54 7.59 -4.39
C LEU A 8 -9.34 6.86 -3.79
N MET A 9 -8.30 6.67 -4.59
CA MET A 9 -7.04 6.09 -4.11
C MET A 9 -6.00 7.19 -3.92
N TYR A 10 -5.64 7.47 -2.66
CA TYR A 10 -4.52 8.33 -2.32
C TYR A 10 -3.23 7.52 -2.33
N ILE A 11 -2.32 7.82 -3.26
CA ILE A 11 -1.01 7.18 -3.34
C ILE A 11 -0.02 7.99 -2.50
N ASP A 12 0.52 7.38 -1.45
CA ASP A 12 1.57 8.02 -0.66
C ASP A 12 2.91 7.97 -1.40
N THR A 13 3.27 9.11 -1.99
CA THR A 13 4.45 9.27 -2.84
C THR A 13 5.77 9.29 -2.08
N ARG A 14 5.74 9.32 -0.74
CA ARG A 14 6.92 9.24 0.12
C ARG A 14 7.54 7.84 0.15
N PHE A 15 6.74 6.82 -0.18
CA PHE A 15 7.18 5.43 -0.24
C PHE A 15 7.36 4.99 -1.68
N GLN A 16 8.33 4.12 -1.90
CA GLN A 16 8.44 3.32 -3.11
C GLN A 16 8.53 1.85 -2.70
N VAL A 17 7.58 1.06 -3.20
CA VAL A 17 7.56 -0.38 -2.95
C VAL A 17 8.30 -1.10 -4.07
N TYR A 18 9.17 -2.04 -3.70
CA TYR A 18 9.94 -2.90 -4.60
C TYR A 18 9.67 -4.38 -4.28
N GLU A 19 9.81 -5.25 -5.28
CA GLU A 19 9.65 -6.70 -5.08
C GLU A 19 10.87 -7.30 -4.35
N SER A 20 12.07 -6.78 -4.61
CA SER A 20 13.31 -7.24 -4.00
C SER A 20 14.29 -6.11 -3.69
N GLU A 21 15.22 -6.36 -2.77
CA GLU A 21 16.32 -5.42 -2.44
C GLU A 21 17.21 -5.13 -3.65
N THR A 22 17.42 -6.11 -4.54
CA THR A 22 18.26 -5.95 -5.73
C THR A 22 17.69 -4.99 -6.77
N GLU A 23 16.40 -4.74 -6.73
CA GLU A 23 15.70 -3.79 -7.61
C GLU A 23 15.53 -2.41 -6.99
N ALA A 24 15.85 -2.26 -5.70
CA ALA A 24 15.68 -1.01 -5.00
C ALA A 24 16.68 0.03 -5.52
N VAL A 25 16.15 1.13 -6.05
CA VAL A 25 16.96 2.27 -6.53
C VAL A 25 16.74 3.44 -5.60
N GLU A 26 17.84 4.02 -5.10
CA GLU A 26 17.78 5.24 -4.30
C GLU A 26 17.21 6.39 -5.14
N ASN A 27 16.07 6.94 -4.71
CA ASN A 27 15.35 8.00 -5.42
C ASN A 27 14.80 9.06 -4.46
N GLY A 28 15.39 9.19 -3.27
CA GLY A 28 14.96 10.13 -2.23
C GLY A 28 13.66 9.74 -1.52
N LYS A 29 13.07 8.58 -1.83
CA LYS A 29 11.89 8.03 -1.14
C LYS A 29 12.29 6.96 -0.13
N VAL A 30 11.38 6.67 0.80
CA VAL A 30 11.51 5.52 1.69
C VAL A 30 11.33 4.24 0.87
N MET A 31 12.36 3.41 0.83
CA MET A 31 12.34 2.17 0.07
C MET A 31 11.80 1.05 0.95
N VAL A 32 10.71 0.44 0.52
CA VAL A 32 10.10 -0.70 1.21
C VAL A 32 10.05 -1.90 0.27
N ILE A 33 10.36 -3.07 0.80
CA ILE A 33 10.47 -4.30 0.05
C ILE A 33 9.32 -5.22 0.42
N MET A 34 8.78 -5.91 -0.59
CA MET A 34 7.78 -6.94 -0.39
C MET A 34 8.39 -8.17 0.25
N ASP A 35 7.69 -8.70 1.24
CA ASP A 35 7.89 -10.02 1.81
C ASP A 35 6.63 -10.82 1.54
N THR A 36 6.77 -11.82 0.69
CA THR A 36 5.69 -12.73 0.30
C THR A 36 5.87 -14.12 0.89
N GLU A 37 6.92 -14.36 1.67
CA GLU A 37 7.19 -15.67 2.25
C GLU A 37 6.20 -15.99 3.37
N ASN A 38 5.53 -17.15 3.27
CA ASN A 38 4.56 -17.62 4.25
C ASN A 38 3.39 -16.65 4.52
N ILE A 39 3.10 -15.74 3.58
CA ILE A 39 1.96 -14.82 3.65
C ILE A 39 0.76 -15.42 2.89
N PRO A 40 -0.47 -15.33 3.42
CA PRO A 40 -1.66 -15.79 2.70
C PRO A 40 -1.82 -15.12 1.32
N PRO A 41 -2.48 -15.79 0.35
CA PRO A 41 -2.78 -15.19 -0.95
C PRO A 41 -3.47 -13.82 -0.80
N CYS A 42 -3.17 -12.91 -1.73
CA CYS A 42 -3.68 -11.52 -1.75
C CYS A 42 -3.16 -10.61 -0.62
N PHE A 43 -2.24 -11.08 0.22
CA PHE A 43 -1.54 -10.27 1.21
C PHE A 43 -0.04 -10.27 0.93
N THR A 44 0.63 -9.22 1.39
CA THR A 44 2.09 -9.16 1.50
C THR A 44 2.42 -8.44 2.80
N GLN A 45 3.58 -8.73 3.35
CA GLN A 45 4.19 -7.94 4.39
C GLN A 45 5.23 -7.02 3.75
N LEU A 46 5.38 -5.79 4.24
CA LEU A 46 6.41 -4.88 3.73
C LEU A 46 7.45 -4.64 4.81
N TYR A 47 8.72 -4.58 4.44
CA TYR A 47 9.81 -4.22 5.33
C TYR A 47 10.65 -3.09 4.76
N LEU A 48 11.29 -2.34 5.62
CA LEU A 48 12.20 -1.28 5.26
C LEU A 48 13.47 -1.87 4.65
N SER A 49 13.84 -1.41 3.46
CA SER A 49 15.09 -1.79 2.82
C SER A 49 16.29 -1.39 3.69
N LYS A 50 17.33 -2.22 3.70
CA LYS A 50 18.58 -1.92 4.42
C LYS A 50 19.27 -0.64 3.92
N ASP A 51 19.10 -0.35 2.63
CA ASP A 51 19.69 0.81 1.98
C ASP A 51 18.78 2.04 2.06
N SER A 52 17.59 1.91 2.63
CA SER A 52 16.67 3.02 2.79
C SER A 52 17.18 4.01 3.83
N LYS A 53 17.50 5.22 3.38
CA LYS A 53 17.74 6.36 4.27
C LYS A 53 16.41 6.92 4.73
N VAL A 54 15.93 6.49 5.90
CA VAL A 54 14.75 7.11 6.50
C VAL A 54 15.18 8.34 7.28
N THR A 55 14.81 9.51 6.78
CA THR A 55 15.07 10.78 7.46
C THR A 55 13.78 11.30 8.12
N GLY A 56 13.87 11.75 9.37
CA GLY A 56 12.76 12.34 10.12
C GLY A 56 11.91 11.32 10.90
N ARG A 57 10.79 11.77 11.45
CA ARG A 57 9.93 10.97 12.37
C ARG A 57 9.23 9.76 11.71
N PHE A 58 9.33 9.60 10.39
CA PHE A 58 8.67 8.53 9.65
C PHE A 58 9.09 7.13 10.07
N ALA A 59 10.39 6.87 10.28
CA ALA A 59 10.88 5.55 10.69
C ALA A 59 10.19 5.09 11.98
N THR A 60 10.10 5.99 12.96
CA THR A 60 9.56 5.70 14.29
C THR A 60 8.04 5.62 14.32
N GLU A 61 7.34 6.24 13.35
CA GLU A 61 5.89 6.40 13.40
C GLU A 61 5.11 5.40 12.54
N VAL A 62 5.74 4.72 11.58
CA VAL A 62 5.03 3.76 10.70
C VAL A 62 5.70 2.39 10.60
N PHE A 63 6.94 2.26 11.10
CA PHE A 63 7.67 1.01 11.13
C PHE A 63 7.83 0.49 12.56
N GLN A 64 7.99 -0.82 12.68
CA GLN A 64 8.26 -1.50 13.94
C GLN A 64 9.31 -2.59 13.73
N GLU A 65 10.18 -2.79 14.72
CA GLU A 65 11.12 -3.90 14.70
C GLU A 65 10.39 -5.23 14.97
N LYS A 66 10.66 -6.25 14.16
CA LYS A 66 10.18 -7.62 14.37
C LYS A 66 11.29 -8.60 13.99
N GLY A 67 12.00 -9.09 15.01
CA GLY A 67 13.19 -9.91 14.81
C GLY A 67 14.32 -9.10 14.16
N SER A 68 14.84 -9.57 13.03
CA SER A 68 15.93 -8.90 12.30
C SER A 68 15.46 -7.90 11.23
N LYS A 69 14.14 -7.74 11.04
CA LYS A 69 13.55 -6.84 10.03
C LYS A 69 12.82 -5.68 10.69
N ILE A 70 12.88 -4.51 10.04
CA ILE A 70 12.06 -3.34 10.38
C ILE A 70 10.84 -3.37 9.44
N ILE A 71 9.65 -3.60 9.98
CA ILE A 71 8.45 -3.93 9.23
C ILE A 71 7.51 -2.73 9.17
N PHE A 72 6.92 -2.49 8.00
CA PHE A 72 5.86 -1.50 7.84
C PHE A 72 4.60 -1.98 8.58
N SER A 73 4.14 -1.20 9.56
CA SER A 73 2.95 -1.51 10.35
C SER A 73 1.74 -0.76 9.79
N SER A 74 0.77 -1.51 9.25
CA SER A 74 -0.51 -0.94 8.81
C SER A 74 -1.24 -0.19 9.92
N GLU A 75 -1.09 -0.61 11.18
CA GLU A 75 -1.68 0.05 12.35
C GLU A 75 -0.98 1.36 12.69
N LEU A 76 0.35 1.37 12.72
CA LEU A 76 1.12 2.60 12.97
C LEU A 76 0.90 3.61 11.83
N TYR A 77 0.86 3.12 10.59
CA TYR A 77 0.51 3.95 9.43
C TYR A 77 -0.90 4.53 9.51
N LYS A 78 -1.89 3.75 9.99
CA LYS A 78 -3.22 4.28 10.30
C LYS A 78 -3.14 5.44 11.30
N LEU A 79 -2.45 5.24 12.43
CA LEU A 79 -2.32 6.29 13.46
C LEU A 79 -1.64 7.54 12.91
N PHE A 80 -0.59 7.37 12.10
CA PHE A 80 0.06 8.45 11.38
C PHE A 80 -0.95 9.22 10.53
N LEU A 81 -1.69 8.54 9.66
CA LEU A 81 -2.68 9.17 8.78
C LEU A 81 -3.77 9.90 9.57
N LEU A 82 -4.28 9.29 10.64
CA LEU A 82 -5.29 9.93 11.48
C LEU A 82 -4.76 11.19 12.16
N ASN A 83 -3.53 11.16 12.66
CA ASN A 83 -2.96 12.27 13.42
C ASN A 83 -2.51 13.44 12.52
N TYR A 84 -1.96 13.15 11.35
CA TYR A 84 -1.30 14.15 10.52
C TYR A 84 -2.03 14.50 9.23
N VAL A 85 -2.93 13.62 8.76
CA VAL A 85 -3.72 13.87 7.56
C VAL A 85 -5.16 14.16 7.95
N ALA A 86 -5.84 13.27 8.69
CA ALA A 86 -7.27 13.43 8.97
C ALA A 86 -7.58 14.53 10.00
N LYS A 87 -6.88 14.56 11.14
CA LYS A 87 -7.15 15.54 12.22
C LYS A 87 -7.07 17.01 11.77
N PRO A 88 -6.05 17.45 11.01
CA PRO A 88 -5.98 18.84 10.54
C PRO A 88 -7.14 19.27 9.63
N VAL A 89 -7.74 18.32 8.90
CA VAL A 89 -8.89 18.55 8.01
C VAL A 89 -10.13 17.82 8.51
N ALA A 90 -10.23 17.58 9.82
CA ALA A 90 -11.34 16.90 10.46
C ALA A 90 -12.75 17.43 10.10
N PRO A 91 -12.96 18.73 9.82
CA PRO A 91 -14.28 19.20 9.38
C PRO A 91 -14.77 18.56 8.08
N PHE A 92 -13.87 17.99 7.27
CA PHE A 92 -14.17 17.44 5.96
C PHE A 92 -14.39 15.92 5.94
N PHE A 93 -14.13 15.21 7.04
CA PHE A 93 -14.23 13.75 7.10
C PHE A 93 -15.23 13.29 8.18
N SER A 94 -16.21 12.45 7.83
CA SER A 94 -17.25 11.95 8.74
C SER A 94 -16.81 10.71 9.50
N LYS A 95 -16.12 9.79 8.81
CA LYS A 95 -16.07 8.39 9.22
C LYS A 95 -14.78 7.72 8.75
N ILE A 96 -14.18 6.96 9.64
CA ILE A 96 -13.07 6.05 9.32
C ILE A 96 -13.65 4.64 9.35
N HIS A 97 -13.45 3.87 8.28
CA HIS A 97 -13.86 2.47 8.20
C HIS A 97 -12.81 1.68 7.44
N ASP A 98 -12.60 0.43 7.86
CA ASP A 98 -11.54 -0.44 7.34
C ASP A 98 -10.21 0.28 7.16
N SER A 99 -9.81 0.56 5.92
CA SER A 99 -8.59 1.29 5.54
C SER A 99 -8.89 2.52 4.68
N CYS A 100 -10.09 3.06 4.85
CA CYS A 100 -10.66 4.17 4.13
C CYS A 100 -11.16 5.27 5.09
N ILE A 101 -11.28 6.48 4.55
CA ILE A 101 -11.90 7.61 5.23
C ILE A 101 -12.96 8.20 4.32
N SER A 102 -14.19 8.29 4.81
CA SER A 102 -15.30 8.94 4.11
C SER A 102 -15.32 10.43 4.41
N ASP A 103 -15.65 11.25 3.41
CA ASP A 103 -15.92 12.67 3.62
C ASP A 103 -17.21 12.91 4.41
N TYR A 104 -17.40 14.13 4.92
CA TYR A 104 -18.53 14.46 5.78
C TYR A 104 -19.90 14.11 5.17
N ASN A 105 -20.02 14.22 3.85
CA ASN A 105 -21.27 14.02 3.12
C ASN A 105 -21.42 12.58 2.56
N ASP A 106 -20.49 11.67 2.89
CA ASP A 106 -20.41 10.30 2.36
C ASP A 106 -20.47 10.26 0.82
N LEU A 107 -19.87 11.26 0.16
CA LEU A 107 -19.76 11.38 -1.30
C LEU A 107 -18.62 10.53 -1.87
N PHE A 108 -17.53 10.37 -1.12
CA PHE A 108 -16.40 9.54 -1.54
C PHE A 108 -15.72 8.81 -0.38
N ASP A 109 -15.13 7.66 -0.70
CA ASP A 109 -14.26 6.90 0.19
C ASP A 109 -12.80 7.02 -0.25
N LEU A 110 -11.96 7.54 0.63
CA LEU A 110 -10.53 7.72 0.38
C LEU A 110 -9.73 6.53 0.94
N ALA A 111 -9.24 5.67 0.05
CA ALA A 111 -8.32 4.58 0.38
C ALA A 111 -6.86 5.04 0.28
N PHE A 112 -6.08 4.81 1.33
CA PHE A 112 -4.65 5.10 1.31
C PHE A 112 -3.87 3.91 0.76
N CYS A 113 -2.99 4.18 -0.19
CA CYS A 113 -2.28 3.17 -0.96
C CYS A 113 -0.78 3.47 -1.05
N LEU A 114 0.03 2.41 -1.12
CA LEU A 114 1.41 2.46 -1.57
C LEU A 114 1.50 1.91 -2.99
N LYS A 115 2.41 2.42 -3.81
CA LYS A 115 2.57 1.96 -5.20
C LYS A 115 3.87 1.18 -5.40
N SER A 116 3.77 0.07 -6.13
CA SER A 116 4.90 -0.61 -6.77
C SER A 116 4.76 -0.51 -8.28
N GLY A 117 5.88 -0.37 -8.98
CA GLY A 117 5.93 -0.58 -10.43
C GLY A 117 5.89 -2.06 -10.83
N ASN A 118 6.28 -2.95 -9.93
CA ASN A 118 6.32 -4.39 -10.14
C ASN A 118 5.08 -5.06 -9.57
N TRP A 119 4.57 -6.07 -10.28
CA TRP A 119 3.48 -6.92 -9.81
C TRP A 119 3.99 -7.96 -8.82
N ILE A 120 3.14 -8.34 -7.87
CA ILE A 120 3.45 -9.45 -6.95
C ILE A 120 3.60 -10.77 -7.73
N SER A 121 4.55 -11.60 -7.33
CA SER A 121 4.82 -12.90 -7.95
C SER A 121 3.59 -13.80 -8.08
N GLN A 122 2.66 -13.75 -7.12
CA GLN A 122 1.41 -14.52 -7.17
C GLN A 122 0.49 -14.12 -8.35
N ALA A 123 0.61 -12.90 -8.89
CA ALA A 123 -0.18 -12.43 -10.01
C ALA A 123 0.36 -12.92 -11.38
N GLN A 124 1.56 -13.48 -11.43
CA GLN A 124 2.21 -13.88 -12.69
C GLN A 124 1.40 -14.92 -13.47
N GLN A 125 0.69 -15.83 -12.78
CA GLN A 125 -0.20 -16.79 -13.45
C GLN A 125 -1.36 -16.11 -14.18
N TRP A 126 -1.93 -15.04 -13.61
CA TRP A 126 -2.96 -14.26 -14.30
C TRP A 126 -2.36 -13.54 -15.50
N ILE A 127 -1.23 -12.86 -15.33
CA ILE A 127 -0.53 -12.14 -16.41
C ILE A 127 -0.24 -13.10 -17.57
N HIS A 128 0.31 -14.28 -17.30
CA HIS A 128 0.64 -15.27 -18.33
C HIS A 128 -0.61 -15.74 -19.10
N ARG A 129 -1.69 -16.09 -18.39
CA ARG A 129 -2.95 -16.53 -19.02
C ARG A 129 -3.60 -15.43 -19.86
N SER A 130 -3.53 -14.19 -19.42
CA SER A 130 -4.16 -13.08 -20.14
C SER A 130 -3.40 -12.67 -21.40
N ARG A 131 -2.08 -12.90 -21.47
CA ARG A 131 -1.28 -12.61 -22.69
C ARG A 131 -1.71 -13.41 -23.91
N THR A 132 -2.33 -14.58 -23.73
CA THR A 132 -2.74 -15.48 -24.82
C THR A 132 -4.23 -15.41 -25.15
N SER A 133 -5.00 -14.61 -24.42
CA SER A 133 -6.46 -14.60 -24.52
C SER A 133 -7.03 -13.18 -24.58
N TRP A 134 -7.39 -12.62 -23.42
CA TRP A 134 -7.98 -11.31 -23.27
C TRP A 134 -7.50 -10.69 -21.95
N PRO A 135 -7.29 -9.36 -21.88
CA PRO A 135 -7.38 -8.36 -22.95
C PRO A 135 -6.25 -8.47 -23.99
N SER A 136 -6.29 -7.63 -25.04
CA SER A 136 -5.27 -7.66 -26.10
C SER A 136 -3.86 -7.51 -25.53
N PRO A 137 -2.82 -8.09 -26.18
CA PRO A 137 -1.46 -8.06 -25.66
C PRO A 137 -0.96 -6.65 -25.33
N GLY A 138 -1.26 -5.66 -26.18
CA GLY A 138 -0.90 -4.26 -25.92
C GLY A 138 -1.59 -3.67 -24.70
N ASN A 139 -2.83 -4.07 -24.40
CA ASN A 139 -3.53 -3.66 -23.19
C ASN A 139 -2.96 -4.37 -21.95
N ILE A 140 -2.60 -5.66 -22.07
CA ILE A 140 -1.91 -6.36 -20.99
C ILE A 140 -0.57 -5.72 -20.67
N SER A 141 0.25 -5.35 -21.65
CA SER A 141 1.51 -4.64 -21.39
C SER A 141 1.29 -3.36 -20.59
N LYS A 142 0.30 -2.54 -20.99
CA LYS A 142 -0.05 -1.30 -20.26
C LYS A 142 -0.52 -1.58 -18.82
N ILE A 143 -1.32 -2.63 -18.61
CA ILE A 143 -1.75 -3.03 -17.27
C ILE A 143 -0.56 -3.46 -16.42
N VAL A 144 0.36 -4.24 -17.00
CA VAL A 144 1.56 -4.70 -16.30
C VAL A 144 2.47 -3.51 -15.94
N GLU A 145 2.68 -2.57 -16.86
CA GLU A 145 3.46 -1.35 -16.66
C GLU A 145 2.90 -0.41 -15.60
N CYS A 146 1.58 -0.43 -15.35
CA CYS A 146 0.95 0.35 -14.28
C CYS A 146 1.35 -0.13 -12.87
N GLY A 147 1.83 -1.37 -12.74
CA GLY A 147 2.18 -1.99 -11.48
C GLY A 147 0.97 -2.31 -10.59
N VAL A 148 1.18 -2.25 -9.28
CA VAL A 148 0.17 -2.63 -8.27
C VAL A 148 0.10 -1.61 -7.13
N LEU A 149 -1.10 -1.51 -6.53
CA LEU A 149 -1.36 -0.71 -5.34
C LEU A 149 -1.54 -1.62 -4.13
N PHE A 150 -0.87 -1.27 -3.04
CA PHE A 150 -1.03 -1.91 -1.74
C PHE A 150 -1.89 -1.03 -0.85
N ARG A 151 -3.05 -1.53 -0.48
CA ARG A 151 -3.87 -0.93 0.57
C ARG A 151 -3.47 -1.55 1.91
N PRO A 152 -2.97 -0.79 2.89
CA PRO A 152 -2.72 -1.29 4.24
C PRO A 152 -4.00 -1.94 4.77
N ASN A 153 -3.89 -3.09 5.43
CA ASN A 153 -5.05 -3.74 6.03
C ASN A 153 -5.11 -3.39 7.52
N TRP A 154 -6.13 -2.64 7.95
CA TRP A 154 -6.28 -2.22 9.36
C TRP A 154 -7.07 -3.21 10.22
N LEU A 155 -7.54 -4.33 9.65
CA LEU A 155 -8.55 -5.18 10.29
C LEU A 155 -8.15 -6.58 10.72
N GLN A 156 -6.89 -7.00 10.60
CA GLN A 156 -6.48 -8.29 11.17
C GLN A 156 -5.77 -8.14 12.51
N ARG A 157 -6.52 -8.43 13.59
CA ARG A 157 -6.02 -9.36 14.60
C ARG A 157 -5.68 -10.64 13.85
N VAL A 158 -4.44 -10.76 13.38
CA VAL A 158 -3.91 -12.07 13.00
C VAL A 158 -3.92 -12.87 14.29
N ARG A 159 -4.97 -13.69 14.50
CA ARG A 159 -4.97 -14.70 15.55
C ARG A 159 -3.81 -15.63 15.22
N GLN A 160 -2.69 -15.41 15.90
CA GLN A 160 -1.66 -16.42 16.08
C GLN A 160 -2.14 -17.41 17.13
#